data_AF-A0A841LC07-F1
#
_entry.id   AF-A0A841LC07-F1
#
_cell.length_a   1.000
_cell.length_b   1.000
_cell.length_c   1.000
_cell.angle_alpha   90.00
_cell.angle_beta   90.00
_cell.angle_gamma   90.00
#
_symmetry.space_group_name_H-M   'P 1'
#
loop_
_entity.id
_entity.type
_entity.pdbx_description
1 polymer ?
#
loop_
_entity_poly.entity_id
_entity_poly.type
_entity_poly.pdbx_seq_one_letter_code
_entity_poly.pdbx_strand_id
1 'polypeptide(L)'
;MMAMLAAMLVATQGAPPPETEMLVVAERMKRLKLETRTDRRTGVARCVMKRRSGDPVFDALMCDAVLACAKTVTTRPAMEACLAPTLEGHALDLAARRAAALKN
;
A
#
# COMPACT_ATOMS: atom_id res chain seq x y z
N MET A 1 -22.65 43.39 -1.06
CA MET A 1 -22.95 42.01 -1.52
C MET A 1 -22.37 41.82 -2.91
N MET A 2 -21.13 41.33 -3.01
CA MET A 2 -20.39 40.94 -4.23
C MET A 2 -18.97 40.62 -3.72
N ALA A 3 -18.28 39.53 -4.03
CA ALA A 3 -18.48 38.46 -4.99
C ALA A 3 -17.87 37.19 -4.38
N MET A 4 -18.62 36.08 -4.44
CA MET A 4 -18.23 34.77 -3.93
C MET A 4 -18.10 33.83 -5.14
N LEU A 5 -17.06 34.01 -5.95
CA LEU A 5 -16.74 33.15 -7.09
C LEU A 5 -15.23 32.87 -7.12
N ALA A 6 -14.78 31.97 -6.24
CA ALA A 6 -13.44 31.39 -6.30
C ALA A 6 -13.49 29.88 -5.99
N ALA A 7 -14.56 29.22 -6.43
CA ALA A 7 -14.68 27.77 -6.35
C ALA A 7 -14.34 27.16 -7.72
N MET A 8 -13.50 26.12 -7.68
CA MET A 8 -13.20 25.17 -8.76
C MET A 8 -12.06 25.53 -9.73
N LEU A 9 -10.85 25.72 -9.20
CA LEU A 9 -9.67 25.19 -9.90
C LEU A 9 -9.59 23.68 -9.59
N VAL A 10 -10.40 22.87 -10.28
CA VAL A 10 -10.18 21.42 -10.33
C VAL A 10 -8.96 21.22 -11.21
N ALA A 11 -7.82 20.92 -10.60
CA ALA A 11 -6.63 20.51 -11.31
C ALA A 11 -6.95 19.21 -12.08
N THR A 12 -7.08 19.31 -13.40
CA THR A 12 -7.20 18.17 -14.32
C THR A 12 -5.85 17.46 -14.43
N GLN A 13 -5.46 16.76 -13.38
CA GLN A 13 -4.26 15.94 -13.37
C GLN A 13 -4.64 14.59 -13.96
N GLY A 14 -4.23 14.31 -15.20
CA GLY A 14 -4.46 13.01 -15.84
C GLY A 14 -4.01 11.84 -14.97
N ALA A 15 -4.50 10.63 -15.26
CA ALA A 15 -4.17 9.45 -14.46
C ALA A 15 -2.66 9.26 -14.49
N PRO A 16 -1.97 9.18 -13.33
CA PRO A 16 -0.54 8.96 -13.31
C PRO A 16 -0.24 7.62 -13.99
N PRO A 17 0.88 7.53 -14.73
CA PRO A 17 1.28 6.25 -15.28
C PRO A 17 1.54 5.23 -14.13
N PRO A 18 1.39 3.92 -14.38
CA PRO A 18 1.57 2.89 -13.36
C PRO A 18 2.93 2.98 -12.63
N GLU A 19 3.97 3.43 -13.31
CA GLU A 19 5.29 3.68 -12.72
C GLU A 19 5.25 4.74 -11.59
N THR A 20 4.43 5.78 -11.76
CA THR A 20 4.24 6.80 -10.72
C THR A 20 3.50 6.22 -9.51
N GLU A 21 2.50 5.38 -9.72
CA GLU A 21 1.80 4.71 -8.61
C GLU A 21 2.70 3.72 -7.90
N MET A 22 3.61 3.05 -8.61
CA MET A 22 4.63 2.21 -7.98
C MET A 22 5.57 3.01 -7.08
N LEU A 23 5.92 4.26 -7.45
CA LEU A 23 6.67 5.16 -6.55
C LEU A 23 5.87 5.55 -5.31
N VAL A 24 4.57 5.79 -5.45
CA VAL A 24 3.67 6.07 -4.31
C VAL A 24 3.61 4.88 -3.36
N VAL A 25 3.45 3.66 -3.89
CA VAL A 25 3.48 2.43 -3.10
C VAL A 25 4.83 2.23 -2.44
N ALA A 26 5.94 2.47 -3.13
CA ALA A 26 7.27 2.40 -2.56
C ALA A 26 7.47 3.39 -1.40
N GLU A 27 6.98 4.62 -1.53
CA GLU A 27 7.05 5.64 -0.48
C GLU A 27 6.19 5.26 0.74
N ARG A 28 4.99 4.70 0.52
CA ARG A 28 4.16 4.13 1.57
C ARG A 28 4.86 2.97 2.28
N MET A 29 5.54 2.11 1.54
CA MET A 29 6.29 0.98 2.09
C MET A 29 7.46 1.44 2.97
N LYS A 30 8.18 2.51 2.60
CA LYS A 30 9.24 3.09 3.44
C LYS A 30 8.72 3.59 4.81
N ARG A 31 7.47 4.04 4.86
CA ARG A 31 6.82 4.50 6.11
C ARG A 31 6.27 3.35 6.94
N LEU A 32 5.86 2.27 6.29
CA LEU A 32 5.26 1.11 6.93
C LEU A 32 6.29 0.38 7.80
N LYS A 33 5.96 0.11 9.06
CA LYS A 33 6.78 -0.72 9.95
C LYS A 33 5.93 -1.83 10.55
N LEU A 34 6.23 -3.07 10.18
CA LEU A 34 5.52 -4.29 10.58
C LEU A 34 6.46 -5.22 11.35
N GLU A 35 5.92 -5.93 12.31
CA GLU A 35 6.57 -7.06 12.98
C GLU A 35 5.67 -8.29 12.90
N THR A 36 6.24 -9.46 12.59
CA THR A 36 5.54 -10.74 12.79
C THR A 36 5.88 -11.27 14.17
N ARG A 37 4.87 -11.59 14.97
CA ARG A 37 5.03 -12.26 16.26
C ARG A 37 4.38 -13.63 16.20
N THR A 38 5.16 -14.65 16.48
CA THR A 38 4.66 -16.03 16.55
C THR A 38 4.56 -16.44 18.01
N ASP A 39 3.37 -16.90 18.41
CA ASP A 39 3.20 -17.59 19.68
C ASP A 39 3.90 -18.94 19.60
N ARG A 40 4.89 -19.17 20.49
CA ARG A 40 5.69 -20.40 20.48
C ARG A 40 4.93 -21.64 20.95
N ARG A 41 3.85 -21.47 21.71
CA ARG A 41 3.04 -22.59 22.23
C ARG A 41 2.02 -23.06 21.20
N THR A 42 1.41 -22.13 20.48
CA THR A 42 0.33 -22.43 19.52
C THR A 42 0.79 -22.42 18.07
N GLY A 43 1.97 -21.85 17.78
CA GLY A 43 2.46 -21.63 16.42
C GLY A 43 1.73 -20.51 15.67
N VAL A 44 0.77 -19.82 16.29
CA VAL A 44 -0.02 -18.79 15.63
C VAL A 44 0.84 -17.54 15.41
N ALA A 45 1.00 -17.16 14.14
CA ALA A 45 1.64 -15.92 13.75
C ALA A 45 0.61 -14.78 13.67
N ARG A 46 0.97 -13.62 14.22
CA ARG A 46 0.21 -12.37 14.13
C ARG A 46 1.09 -11.25 13.62
N CYS A 47 0.54 -10.39 12.80
CA CYS A 47 1.21 -9.19 12.34
C CYS A 47 0.92 -8.04 13.31
N VAL A 48 1.93 -7.24 13.60
CA VAL A 48 1.90 -6.11 14.52
C VAL A 48 2.38 -4.88 13.78
N MET A 49 1.46 -3.94 13.53
CA MET A 49 1.79 -2.63 12.96
C MET A 49 2.45 -1.75 14.03
N LYS A 50 3.70 -1.37 13.79
CA LYS A 50 4.43 -0.38 14.59
C LYS A 50 4.27 1.03 14.05
N ARG A 51 4.14 1.16 12.73
CA ARG A 51 3.87 2.42 12.03
C ARG A 51 3.03 2.11 10.81
N ARG A 52 1.97 2.89 10.60
CA ARG A 52 1.05 2.78 9.47
C ARG A 52 1.59 3.54 8.25
N SER A 53 1.21 3.10 7.06
CA SER A 53 1.57 3.76 5.80
C SER A 53 0.78 5.04 5.54
N GLY A 54 -0.41 5.15 6.15
CA GLY A 54 -1.41 6.19 5.85
C GLY A 54 -2.55 5.71 4.94
N ASP A 55 -2.47 4.49 4.40
CA ASP A 55 -3.55 3.84 3.66
C ASP A 55 -3.99 2.56 4.42
N PRO A 56 -5.20 2.53 5.00
CA PRO A 56 -5.70 1.37 5.75
C PRO A 56 -5.85 0.10 4.91
N VAL A 57 -6.16 0.23 3.62
CA VAL A 57 -6.32 -0.91 2.71
C VAL A 57 -4.94 -1.51 2.42
N PHE A 58 -3.96 -0.65 2.14
CA PHE A 58 -2.58 -1.08 1.96
C PHE A 58 -1.99 -1.70 3.23
N ASP A 59 -2.23 -1.09 4.39
CA ASP A 59 -1.79 -1.61 5.69
C ASP A 59 -2.31 -3.04 5.91
N ALA A 60 -3.61 -3.29 5.70
CA ALA A 60 -4.22 -4.61 5.87
C ALA A 60 -3.64 -5.63 4.89
N LEU A 61 -3.56 -5.28 3.61
CA LEU A 61 -2.98 -6.11 2.55
C LEU A 61 -1.55 -6.55 2.89
N MET A 62 -0.70 -5.60 3.32
CA MET A 62 0.69 -5.88 3.67
C MET A 62 0.82 -6.75 4.92
N CYS A 63 -0.10 -6.61 5.88
CA CYS A 63 -0.12 -7.42 7.09
C CYS A 63 -0.38 -8.90 6.77
N ASP A 64 -1.36 -9.15 5.90
CA ASP A 64 -1.69 -10.50 5.43
C ASP A 64 -0.57 -11.10 4.57
N ALA A 65 0.00 -10.30 3.66
CA ALA A 65 1.11 -10.73 2.80
C ALA A 65 2.36 -11.08 3.60
N VAL A 66 2.74 -10.27 4.60
CA VAL A 66 3.88 -10.56 5.48
C VAL A 66 3.64 -11.83 6.29
N LEU A 67 2.41 -12.08 6.77
CA LEU A 67 2.08 -13.31 7.47
C LEU A 67 2.14 -14.54 6.56
N ALA A 68 1.75 -14.41 5.30
CA ALA A 68 1.87 -15.49 4.32
C ALA A 68 3.34 -15.78 4.00
N CYS A 69 4.14 -14.74 3.69
CA CYS A 69 5.55 -14.88 3.36
C CYS A 69 6.38 -15.42 4.54
N ALA A 70 6.11 -14.97 5.76
CA ALA A 70 6.85 -15.43 6.95
C ALA A 70 6.70 -16.94 7.23
N LYS A 71 5.75 -17.63 6.58
CA LYS A 71 5.62 -19.10 6.67
C LYS A 71 6.67 -19.85 5.85
N THR A 72 7.21 -19.22 4.80
CA THR A 72 8.07 -19.88 3.81
C THR A 72 9.47 -19.28 3.75
N VAL A 73 9.64 -18.02 4.14
CA VAL A 73 10.92 -17.32 4.04
C VAL A 73 11.32 -16.63 5.35
N THR A 74 12.62 -16.63 5.63
CA THR A 74 13.19 -16.09 6.89
C THR A 74 14.24 -15.00 6.65
N THR A 75 14.73 -14.84 5.43
CA THR A 75 15.73 -13.82 5.08
C THR A 75 15.06 -12.59 4.49
N ARG A 76 15.68 -11.41 4.69
CA ARG A 76 15.15 -10.16 4.15
C ARG A 76 15.01 -10.18 2.61
N PRO A 77 16.00 -10.61 1.82
CA PRO A 77 15.86 -10.64 0.36
C PRO A 77 14.74 -11.56 -0.11
N ALA A 78 14.55 -12.71 0.56
CA ALA A 78 13.48 -13.64 0.22
C ALA A 78 12.10 -13.08 0.61
N MET A 79 12.01 -12.32 1.71
CA MET A 79 10.81 -11.58 2.10
C MET A 79 10.46 -10.50 1.07
N GLU A 80 11.45 -9.70 0.65
CA GLU A 80 11.26 -8.67 -0.39
C GLU A 80 10.74 -9.28 -1.69
N ALA A 81 11.36 -10.37 -2.16
CA ALA A 81 10.90 -11.09 -3.35
C ALA A 81 9.48 -11.66 -3.19
N CYS A 82 9.15 -12.20 -2.01
CA CYS A 82 7.81 -12.72 -1.74
C CYS A 82 6.73 -11.63 -1.73
N LEU A 83 7.06 -10.42 -1.27
CA LEU A 83 6.13 -9.30 -1.22
C LEU A 83 5.97 -8.55 -2.55
N ALA A 84 6.93 -8.65 -3.47
CA ALA A 84 6.94 -7.89 -4.72
C ALA A 84 5.60 -7.98 -5.51
N PRO A 85 4.99 -9.17 -5.71
CA PRO A 85 3.72 -9.27 -6.43
C PRO A 85 2.57 -8.53 -5.74
N THR A 86 2.59 -8.45 -4.40
CA THR A 86 1.57 -7.72 -3.62
C THR A 86 1.70 -6.21 -3.85
N LEU A 87 2.93 -5.70 -3.89
CA LEU A 87 3.21 -4.28 -4.12
C LEU A 87 2.82 -3.87 -5.55
N GLU A 88 3.20 -4.67 -6.55
CA GLU A 88 2.83 -4.45 -7.95
C GLU A 88 1.32 -4.47 -8.15
N GLY A 89 0.64 -5.47 -7.59
CA GLY A 89 -0.82 -5.59 -7.66
C GLY A 89 -1.53 -4.38 -7.05
N HIS A 90 -1.06 -3.89 -5.90
CA HIS A 90 -1.64 -2.70 -5.28
C HIS A 90 -1.39 -1.42 -6.11
N ALA A 91 -0.21 -1.28 -6.73
CA ALA A 91 0.07 -0.15 -7.61
C ALA A 91 -0.85 -0.13 -8.83
N LEU A 92 -1.12 -1.29 -9.44
CA LEU A 92 -2.06 -1.42 -10.55
C LEU A 92 -3.51 -1.08 -10.13
N ASP A 93 -3.94 -1.55 -8.96
CA ASP A 93 -5.26 -1.22 -8.39
C ASP A 93 -5.42 0.29 -8.13
N LEU A 94 -4.41 0.95 -7.57
CA LEU A 94 -4.40 2.40 -7.38
C LEU A 94 -4.50 3.14 -8.72
N ALA A 95 -3.70 2.73 -9.72
CA ALA A 95 -3.75 3.32 -11.06
C ALA A 95 -5.15 3.17 -11.68
N ALA A 96 -5.76 2.00 -11.56
CA ALA A 96 -7.10 1.72 -12.08
C ALA A 96 -8.18 2.59 -11.39
N ARG A 97 -8.16 2.69 -10.07
CA ARG A 97 -9.09 3.53 -9.30
C ARG A 97 -8.97 5.00 -9.69
N ARG A 98 -7.75 5.49 -9.88
CA ARG A 98 -7.49 6.87 -10.28
C ARG A 98 -7.94 7.15 -11.71
N ALA A 99 -7.68 6.23 -12.64
CA ALA A 99 -8.17 6.33 -14.00
C ALA A 99 -9.71 6.32 -14.06
N ALA A 100 -10.38 5.54 -13.21
CA ALA A 100 -11.83 5.54 -13.11
C ALA A 100 -12.38 6.86 -12.54
N ALA A 101 -11.74 7.42 -11.51
CA ALA A 101 -12.16 8.68 -10.89
C ALA A 101 -12.07 9.90 -11.83
N LEU A 102 -11.17 9.87 -12.82
CA LEU A 102 -10.99 10.94 -13.80
C LEU A 102 -11.94 10.86 -15.00
N LYS A 103 -12.65 9.74 -15.15
CA LYS A 103 -13.66 9.55 -16.21
C LYS A 103 -15.07 9.97 -15.77
N ASN A 104 -15.25 10.27 -14.49
CA ASN A 104 -16.49 10.73 -13.88
C ASN A 104 -16.43 12.24 -13.64
#